data_AF-A0A8J4RRX1-F1
#
_entry.id   AF-A0A8J4RRX1-F1
#
_cell.length_a   1.000
_cell.length_b   1.000
_cell.length_c   1.000
_cell.angle_alpha   90.00
_cell.angle_beta   90.00
_cell.angle_gamma   90.00
#
_symmetry.space_group_name_H-M   'P 1'
#
loop_
_entity.id
_entity.type
_entity.pdbx_description
1 polymer ?
#
loop_
_entity_poly.entity_id
_entity_poly.type
_entity_poly.pdbx_seq_one_letter_code
_entity_poly.pdbx_strand_id
1 'polypeptide(L)'
;MSKSWKQAWNSLPRYDFSFYGRIHRKDYHKPVWEKQSGGADLEEKIDKFVKSVDEVLLPLRDHKTIIQCFRLSVTLCDDKYASCIDNWMKLANRNHMETLYLNLINMEKVKRYVLPKTAFSVGSLAKLTLKGCKLLGDYFGDNMNKFICLRKLTLLSVEVDDLTVKKILCFCALLEEFTQSWCMKAEFVHIGYAPKLKKAILNGVKRIKIEAPNLEELYCRGHPTIIGRLDSDSFACSNVKKNEHKEISFTSEELSRDLPIPPVANFEHLKLYNVRVQTMQDYTALLDGSL
;
A
#
# COMPACT_ATOMS: atom_id res chain seq x y z
N MET A 1 6.45 32.15 -4.97
CA MET A 1 7.82 31.93 -4.46
C MET A 1 8.74 33.03 -5.00
N SER A 2 9.64 33.58 -4.18
CA SER A 2 10.62 34.57 -4.67
C SER A 2 11.64 33.91 -5.61
N LYS A 3 12.30 34.72 -6.46
CA LYS A 3 13.37 34.25 -7.36
C LYS A 3 14.56 33.64 -6.59
N SER A 4 14.90 34.19 -5.43
CA SER A 4 15.99 33.71 -4.57
C SER A 4 15.70 32.32 -3.97
N TRP A 5 14.47 32.08 -3.51
CA TRP A 5 14.07 30.76 -3.01
C TRP A 5 14.08 29.69 -4.11
N LYS A 6 13.64 30.04 -5.32
CA LYS A 6 13.68 29.13 -6.47
C LYS A 6 15.11 28.77 -6.87
N GLN A 7 16.04 29.73 -6.85
CA GLN A 7 17.45 29.48 -7.12
C GLN A 7 18.08 28.58 -6.05
N ALA A 8 17.87 28.87 -4.76
CA ALA A 8 18.37 28.06 -3.65
C ALA A 8 17.82 26.62 -3.69
N TRP A 9 16.54 26.44 -4.03
CA TRP A 9 15.94 25.11 -4.21
C TRP A 9 16.59 24.34 -5.36
N ASN A 10 16.84 25.02 -6.47
CA ASN A 10 17.42 24.38 -7.65
C ASN A 10 18.87 23.92 -7.43
N SER A 11 19.62 24.62 -6.57
CA SER A 11 21.00 24.26 -6.21
C SER A 11 21.13 23.09 -5.22
N LEU A 12 20.04 22.62 -4.61
CA LEU A 12 20.13 21.48 -3.70
C LEU A 12 20.52 20.20 -4.45
N PRO A 13 21.42 19.38 -3.88
CA PRO A 13 21.81 18.11 -4.50
C PRO A 13 20.63 17.13 -4.47
N ARG A 14 20.51 16.35 -5.54
CA ARG A 14 19.45 15.37 -5.75
C ARG A 14 20.04 13.97 -5.69
N TYR A 15 19.42 13.10 -4.89
CA TYR A 15 19.90 11.74 -4.69
C TYR A 15 18.81 10.71 -4.88
N ASP A 16 19.22 9.56 -5.43
CA ASP A 16 18.47 8.31 -5.42
C ASP A 16 19.26 7.28 -4.60
N PHE A 17 18.61 6.77 -3.55
CA PHE A 17 19.17 5.73 -2.70
C PHE A 17 18.46 4.40 -2.97
N SER A 18 19.22 3.36 -3.28
CA SER A 18 18.69 2.02 -3.50
C SER A 18 19.55 0.97 -2.80
N PHE A 19 19.00 0.38 -1.75
CA PHE A 19 19.67 -0.59 -0.89
C PHE A 19 18.97 -1.94 -0.95
N TYR A 20 19.74 -3.00 -1.22
CA TYR A 20 19.25 -4.36 -1.35
C TYR A 20 20.06 -5.31 -0.47
N GLY A 21 19.57 -5.55 0.75
CA GLY A 21 20.09 -6.54 1.69
C GLY A 21 19.18 -7.76 1.73
N ARG A 22 18.86 -8.34 0.57
CA ARG A 22 18.06 -9.57 0.49
C ARG A 22 18.99 -10.76 0.60
N ILE A 23 18.67 -11.68 1.48
CA ILE A 23 19.33 -12.97 1.53
C ILE A 23 18.38 -14.03 0.95
N HIS A 24 18.95 -15.00 0.22
CA HIS A 24 18.15 -16.00 -0.49
C HIS A 24 17.59 -17.04 0.49
N ARG A 25 16.39 -17.55 0.18
CA ARG A 25 15.72 -18.59 0.99
C ARG A 25 16.59 -19.85 1.20
N LYS A 26 17.51 -20.13 0.26
CA LYS A 26 18.48 -21.24 0.34
C LYS A 26 19.52 -21.05 1.44
N ASP A 27 19.83 -19.81 1.82
CA ASP A 27 20.93 -19.53 2.75
C ASP A 27 20.55 -19.79 4.22
N TYR A 28 19.24 -19.89 4.54
CA TYR A 28 18.74 -20.08 5.91
C TYR A 28 18.01 -21.39 6.15
N HIS A 29 17.53 -22.06 5.10
CA HIS A 29 16.99 -23.42 5.21
C HIS A 29 18.10 -24.47 5.02
N LYS A 30 19.31 -24.19 5.52
CA LYS A 30 20.36 -25.21 5.57
C LYS A 30 19.95 -26.32 6.55
N PRO A 31 20.14 -27.60 6.19
CA PRO A 31 19.80 -28.72 7.05
C PRO A 31 20.54 -28.64 8.40
N VAL A 32 19.98 -29.28 9.44
CA VAL A 32 20.40 -29.11 10.85
C VAL A 32 21.91 -29.31 11.09
N TRP A 33 22.57 -30.13 10.29
CA TRP A 33 24.00 -30.40 10.37
C TRP A 33 24.91 -29.31 9.77
N GLU A 34 24.37 -28.39 8.95
CA GLU A 34 25.09 -27.20 8.43
C GLU A 34 24.88 -25.93 9.26
N LYS A 35 24.03 -25.97 10.28
CA LYS A 35 23.64 -24.79 11.08
C LYS A 35 24.76 -24.23 11.95
N GLN A 36 25.81 -25.01 12.24
CA GLN A 36 26.88 -24.58 13.14
C GLN A 36 27.82 -23.52 12.54
N SER A 37 27.85 -23.36 11.20
CA SER A 37 28.68 -22.37 10.50
C SER A 37 27.88 -21.34 9.67
N GLY A 38 26.62 -21.63 9.32
CA GLY A 38 25.82 -20.77 8.44
C GLY A 38 25.20 -19.52 9.08
N GLY A 39 24.98 -19.51 10.41
CA GLY A 39 24.38 -18.36 11.11
C GLY A 39 25.32 -17.16 11.24
N ALA A 40 26.61 -17.41 11.48
CA ALA A 40 27.61 -16.36 11.65
C ALA A 40 27.96 -15.65 10.33
N ASP A 41 28.14 -16.39 9.23
CA ASP A 41 28.39 -15.83 7.88
C ASP A 41 27.24 -14.94 7.40
N LEU A 42 26.02 -15.33 7.76
CA LEU A 42 24.83 -14.55 7.48
C LEU A 42 24.79 -13.24 8.26
N GLU A 43 25.03 -13.31 9.57
CA GLU A 43 25.03 -12.13 10.44
C GLU A 43 26.10 -11.13 9.98
N GLU A 44 27.29 -11.61 9.63
CA GLU A 44 28.36 -10.80 9.06
C GLU A 44 27.96 -10.10 7.76
N LYS A 45 27.24 -10.80 6.86
CA LYS A 45 26.73 -10.19 5.62
C LYS A 45 25.72 -9.08 5.89
N ILE A 46 24.84 -9.26 6.87
CA ILE A 46 23.86 -8.24 7.24
C ILE A 46 24.57 -7.06 7.90
N ASP A 47 25.53 -7.30 8.79
CA ASP A 47 26.30 -6.24 9.44
C ASP A 47 27.12 -5.42 8.41
N LYS A 48 27.72 -6.07 7.40
CA LYS A 48 28.37 -5.38 6.27
C LYS A 48 27.38 -4.52 5.48
N PHE A 49 26.17 -5.04 5.22
CA PHE A 49 25.12 -4.27 4.56
C PHE A 49 24.70 -3.06 5.40
N VAL A 50 24.44 -3.25 6.70
CA VAL A 50 24.07 -2.17 7.62
C VAL A 50 25.13 -1.08 7.64
N LYS A 51 26.40 -1.47 7.77
CA LYS A 51 27.53 -0.54 7.76
C LYS A 51 27.60 0.25 6.45
N SER A 52 27.42 -0.42 5.31
CA SER A 52 27.41 0.25 4.00
C SER A 52 26.27 1.26 3.87
N VAL A 53 25.06 0.92 4.33
CA VAL A 53 23.92 1.86 4.33
C VAL A 53 24.20 3.05 5.24
N ASP A 54 24.75 2.80 6.44
CA ASP A 54 25.14 3.86 7.36
C ASP A 54 26.12 4.83 6.70
N GLU A 55 27.23 4.33 6.15
CA GLU A 55 28.25 5.14 5.48
C GLU A 55 27.69 6.01 4.36
N VAL A 56 26.78 5.48 3.54
CA VAL A 56 26.14 6.22 2.44
C VAL A 56 25.17 7.29 2.95
N LEU A 57 24.47 7.05 4.06
CA LEU A 57 23.49 7.98 4.62
C LEU A 57 24.11 8.98 5.61
N LEU A 58 25.35 8.78 6.07
CA LEU A 58 26.07 9.69 6.98
C LEU A 58 26.00 11.16 6.53
N PRO A 59 26.24 11.52 5.24
CA PRO A 59 26.24 12.92 4.82
C PRO A 59 24.88 13.63 4.97
N LEU A 60 23.78 12.88 5.03
CA LEU A 60 22.43 13.43 5.25
C LEU A 60 22.21 13.98 6.67
N ARG A 61 23.16 13.74 7.59
CA ARG A 61 23.12 14.31 8.94
C ARG A 61 23.31 15.83 8.93
N ASP A 62 24.19 16.31 8.06
CA ASP A 62 24.71 17.68 8.11
C ASP A 62 24.22 18.53 6.93
N HIS A 63 23.77 17.90 5.84
CA HIS A 63 23.39 18.60 4.61
C HIS A 63 21.93 18.38 4.26
N LYS A 64 21.24 19.46 3.89
CA LYS A 64 19.89 19.38 3.31
C LYS A 64 19.97 18.95 1.86
N THR A 65 19.18 17.96 1.50
CA THR A 65 19.16 17.39 0.15
C THR A 65 17.74 17.15 -0.34
N ILE A 66 17.60 16.90 -1.64
CA ILE A 66 16.38 16.40 -2.26
C ILE A 66 16.58 14.92 -2.53
N ILE A 67 15.79 14.07 -1.89
CA ILE A 67 15.76 12.64 -2.11
C ILE A 67 14.63 12.34 -3.10
N GLN A 68 14.98 12.05 -4.35
CA GLN A 68 13.98 11.74 -5.37
C GLN A 68 13.39 10.35 -5.09
N CYS A 69 14.24 9.38 -4.77
CA CYS A 69 13.83 8.04 -4.41
C CYS A 69 14.65 7.49 -3.24
N PHE A 70 13.98 7.00 -2.20
CA PHE A 70 14.57 6.19 -1.16
C PHE A 70 13.98 4.77 -1.23
N ARG A 71 14.81 3.81 -1.62
CA ARG A 71 14.44 2.40 -1.77
C ARG A 71 15.26 1.55 -0.83
N LEU A 72 14.58 0.92 0.13
CA LEU A 72 15.16 -0.06 1.02
C LEU A 72 14.46 -1.41 0.86
N SER A 73 15.24 -2.44 0.58
CA SER A 73 14.77 -3.81 0.57
C SER A 73 15.70 -4.67 1.41
N VAL A 74 15.24 -5.16 2.54
CA VAL A 74 16.07 -5.90 3.50
C VAL A 74 15.34 -7.10 4.08
N THR A 75 16.09 -8.15 4.37
CA THR A 75 15.61 -9.31 5.12
C THR A 75 15.93 -9.11 6.61
N LEU A 76 14.92 -9.14 7.45
CA LEU A 76 15.02 -9.02 8.91
C LEU A 76 15.11 -10.41 9.53
N CYS A 77 16.30 -10.76 10.02
CA CYS A 77 16.54 -12.01 10.73
C CYS A 77 16.59 -11.85 12.26
N ASP A 78 16.69 -10.62 12.75
CA ASP A 78 16.78 -10.29 14.18
C ASP A 78 16.20 -8.89 14.43
N ASP A 79 15.58 -8.68 15.59
CA ASP A 79 14.98 -7.42 16.00
C ASP A 79 16.03 -6.32 16.22
N LYS A 80 17.31 -6.66 16.43
CA LYS A 80 18.40 -5.69 16.63
C LYS A 80 18.54 -4.69 15.47
N TYR A 81 18.22 -5.12 14.24
CA TYR A 81 18.29 -4.29 13.03
C TYR A 81 17.14 -3.29 12.89
N ALA A 82 16.09 -3.39 13.71
CA ALA A 82 14.97 -2.45 13.71
C ALA A 82 15.46 -1.01 13.95
N SER A 83 16.38 -0.84 14.89
CA SER A 83 16.97 0.46 15.24
C SER A 83 17.75 1.10 14.08
N CYS A 84 18.41 0.28 13.25
CA CYS A 84 19.10 0.74 12.04
C CYS A 84 18.10 1.35 11.05
N ILE A 85 16.99 0.65 10.78
CA ILE A 85 15.94 1.13 9.88
C ILE A 85 15.31 2.42 10.42
N ASP A 86 15.02 2.49 11.73
CA ASP A 86 14.51 3.70 12.37
C ASP A 86 15.44 4.90 12.14
N ASN A 87 16.74 4.69 12.30
CA ASN A 87 17.76 5.71 12.08
C ASN A 87 17.85 6.14 10.62
N TRP A 88 17.85 5.20 9.67
CA TRP A 88 17.86 5.52 8.24
C TRP A 88 16.63 6.32 7.84
N MET A 89 15.45 5.92 8.31
CA MET A 89 14.21 6.66 8.08
C MET A 89 14.28 8.05 8.70
N LYS A 90 14.81 8.19 9.92
CA LYS A 90 14.99 9.50 10.57
C LYS A 90 15.90 10.42 9.76
N LEU A 91 16.97 9.91 9.16
CA LEU A 91 17.87 10.68 8.30
C LEU A 91 17.19 11.07 6.98
N ALA A 92 16.52 10.13 6.31
CA ALA A 92 15.79 10.40 5.07
C ALA A 92 14.67 11.44 5.28
N ASN A 93 13.90 11.31 6.35
CA ASN A 93 12.74 12.18 6.62
C ASN A 93 13.09 13.61 7.02
N ARG A 94 14.36 13.89 7.36
CA ARG A 94 14.84 15.26 7.56
C ARG A 94 14.96 16.02 6.24
N ASN A 95 14.91 15.32 5.11
CA ASN A 95 15.10 15.87 3.78
C ASN A 95 13.78 15.91 3.02
N HIS A 96 13.75 16.64 1.90
CA HIS A 96 12.63 16.53 0.98
C HIS A 96 12.70 15.15 0.34
N MET A 97 11.64 14.36 0.44
CA MET A 97 11.58 13.02 -0.14
C MET A 97 10.34 12.87 -1.00
N GLU A 98 10.52 12.48 -2.27
CA GLU A 98 9.42 12.33 -3.23
C GLU A 98 8.89 10.89 -3.27
N THR A 99 9.78 9.89 -3.29
CA THR A 99 9.41 8.47 -3.33
C THR A 99 10.02 7.68 -2.19
N LEU A 100 9.20 6.90 -1.49
CA LEU A 100 9.62 5.94 -0.49
C LEU A 100 9.16 4.54 -0.89
N TYR A 101 10.12 3.61 -1.00
CA TYR A 101 9.88 2.20 -1.19
C TYR A 101 10.54 1.40 -0.06
N LEU A 102 9.74 0.68 0.72
CA LEU A 102 10.20 -0.22 1.77
C LEU A 102 9.71 -1.64 1.49
N ASN A 103 10.64 -2.59 1.40
CA ASN A 103 10.33 -4.01 1.31
C ASN A 103 11.08 -4.77 2.41
N LEU A 104 10.36 -5.09 3.49
CA LEU A 104 10.90 -5.76 4.65
C LEU A 104 10.45 -7.22 4.63
N ILE A 105 11.42 -8.14 4.55
CA ILE A 105 11.18 -9.57 4.52
C ILE A 105 11.51 -10.12 5.91
N ASN A 106 10.51 -10.43 6.72
CA ASN A 106 10.75 -10.97 8.06
C ASN A 106 11.00 -12.48 7.98
N MET A 107 12.00 -12.96 8.71
CA MET A 107 12.25 -14.39 8.87
C MET A 107 11.18 -15.09 9.70
N GLU A 108 11.13 -16.41 9.56
CA GLU A 108 10.28 -17.25 10.39
C GLU A 108 10.59 -16.98 11.88
N LYS A 109 9.55 -16.77 12.69
CA LYS A 109 9.61 -16.40 14.12
C LYS A 109 10.02 -14.95 14.43
N VAL A 110 10.49 -14.17 13.47
CA VAL A 110 10.72 -12.72 13.65
C VAL A 110 9.39 -11.99 13.53
N LYS A 111 9.09 -11.14 14.50
CA LYS A 111 7.87 -10.32 14.45
C LYS A 111 7.96 -9.35 13.29
N ARG A 112 6.82 -9.00 12.70
CA ARG A 112 6.80 -7.92 11.71
C ARG A 112 7.33 -6.64 12.32
N TYR A 113 8.32 -6.06 11.67
CA TYR A 113 8.81 -4.74 12.05
C TYR A 113 7.69 -3.70 11.98
N VAL A 114 7.56 -2.99 13.10
CA VAL A 114 6.62 -1.89 13.26
C VAL A 114 7.28 -0.64 12.70
N LEU A 115 6.78 -0.15 11.58
CA LEU A 115 7.32 1.05 10.96
C LEU A 115 7.05 2.26 11.87
N PRO A 116 8.05 3.10 12.21
CA PRO A 116 7.83 4.21 13.12
C PRO A 116 6.96 5.30 12.50
N LYS A 117 6.17 5.99 13.32
CA LYS A 117 5.32 7.13 12.89
C LYS A 117 6.09 8.22 12.13
N THR A 118 7.39 8.37 12.44
CA THR A 118 8.28 9.32 11.77
C THR A 118 8.42 9.05 10.28
N ALA A 119 8.30 7.78 9.83
CA ALA A 119 8.33 7.37 8.42
C ALA A 119 7.30 8.10 7.54
N PHE A 120 6.25 8.63 8.15
CA PHE A 120 5.15 9.34 7.48
C PHE A 120 5.19 10.86 7.68
N SER A 121 6.32 11.40 8.15
CA SER A 121 6.39 12.83 8.51
C SER A 121 6.75 13.76 7.35
N VAL A 122 6.89 13.21 6.14
CA VAL A 122 7.38 13.96 4.98
C VAL A 122 6.21 14.38 4.09
N GLY A 123 5.86 15.67 4.15
CA GLY A 123 4.76 16.23 3.36
C GLY A 123 5.00 16.27 1.85
N SER A 124 6.24 16.10 1.39
CA SER A 124 6.59 16.07 -0.04
C SER A 124 6.37 14.70 -0.71
N LEU A 125 5.99 13.68 0.05
CA LEU A 125 5.93 12.31 -0.46
C LEU A 125 4.82 12.17 -1.51
N ALA A 126 5.23 11.85 -2.75
CA ALA A 126 4.33 11.62 -3.88
C ALA A 126 4.03 10.12 -4.09
N LYS A 127 4.99 9.24 -3.77
CA LYS A 127 4.84 7.79 -3.95
C LYS A 127 5.29 7.05 -2.68
N LEU A 128 4.41 6.21 -2.16
CA LEU A 128 4.66 5.37 -0.99
C LEU A 128 4.38 3.91 -1.32
N THR A 129 5.40 3.07 -1.20
CA THR A 129 5.28 1.61 -1.30
C THR A 129 5.80 0.96 -0.02
N LEU A 130 4.93 0.23 0.66
CA LEU A 130 5.26 -0.52 1.87
C LEU A 130 4.98 -1.99 1.65
N LYS A 131 5.96 -2.83 2.00
CA LYS A 131 5.83 -4.27 1.93
C LYS A 131 6.37 -4.96 3.18
N GLY A 132 5.57 -5.86 3.74
CA GLY A 132 5.97 -6.76 4.82
C GLY A 132 6.18 -6.12 6.20
N CYS A 133 5.76 -4.88 6.41
CA CYS A 133 5.83 -4.19 7.71
C CYS A 133 4.47 -4.22 8.45
N LYS A 134 4.46 -3.69 9.67
CA LYS A 134 3.26 -3.44 10.47
C LYS A 134 3.04 -1.94 10.66
N LEU A 135 1.79 -1.50 10.53
CA LEU A 135 1.35 -0.13 10.80
C LEU A 135 0.47 -0.11 12.04
N LEU A 136 0.59 0.94 12.85
CA LEU A 136 -0.27 1.18 14.01
C LEU A 136 -1.27 2.31 13.70
N GLY A 137 -2.50 2.18 14.17
CA GLY A 137 -3.59 3.11 13.84
C GLY A 137 -3.49 4.48 14.50
N ASP A 138 -2.75 4.60 15.60
CA ASP A 138 -2.47 5.86 16.32
C ASP A 138 -1.50 6.78 15.56
N TYR A 139 -0.92 6.29 14.47
CA TYR A 139 -0.13 7.09 13.55
C TYR A 139 -0.98 8.14 12.83
N PHE A 140 -2.25 7.79 12.57
CA PHE A 140 -3.17 8.55 11.72
C PHE A 140 -4.33 9.07 12.58
N GLY A 141 -4.07 10.16 13.30
CA GLY A 141 -5.07 10.94 14.06
C GLY A 141 -5.47 12.24 13.35
N ASP A 142 -6.30 13.05 14.01
CA ASP A 142 -7.08 14.14 13.38
C ASP A 142 -6.25 15.33 12.83
N ASN A 143 -4.98 15.46 13.20
CA ASN A 143 -4.12 16.61 12.85
C ASN A 143 -3.08 16.33 11.75
N MET A 144 -3.38 15.49 10.75
CA MET A 144 -2.34 15.01 9.81
C MET A 144 -2.40 15.70 8.43
N ASN A 145 -1.66 16.81 8.27
CA ASN A 145 -1.31 17.43 6.97
C ASN A 145 -0.25 16.63 6.17
N LYS A 146 -0.14 15.31 6.38
CA LYS A 146 1.11 14.57 6.07
C LYS A 146 1.16 13.89 4.70
N PHE A 147 0.05 13.79 3.99
CA PHE A 147 -0.03 13.18 2.64
C PHE A 147 -0.61 14.10 1.58
N ILE A 148 -0.40 15.41 1.74
CA ILE A 148 -0.93 16.42 0.82
C ILE A 148 -0.43 16.25 -0.62
N CYS A 149 0.72 15.61 -0.83
CA CYS A 149 1.33 15.38 -2.13
C CYS A 149 1.18 13.94 -2.65
N LEU A 150 0.61 13.03 -1.85
CA LEU A 150 0.65 11.60 -2.16
C LEU A 150 -0.29 11.28 -3.33
N ARG A 151 0.29 10.76 -4.41
CA ARG A 151 -0.42 10.34 -5.64
C ARG A 151 -0.49 8.83 -5.79
N LYS A 152 0.47 8.09 -5.23
CA LYS A 152 0.48 6.62 -5.30
C LYS A 152 0.73 6.01 -3.94
N LEU A 153 -0.18 5.13 -3.54
CA LEU A 153 -0.08 4.32 -2.32
C LEU A 153 -0.11 2.84 -2.67
N THR A 154 0.87 2.08 -2.19
CA THR A 154 0.96 0.64 -2.38
C THR A 154 1.28 -0.06 -1.07
N LEU A 155 0.36 -0.92 -0.62
CA LEU A 155 0.47 -1.73 0.58
C LEU A 155 0.47 -3.21 0.20
N LEU A 156 1.57 -3.93 0.45
CA LEU A 156 1.74 -5.33 0.06
C LEU A 156 2.11 -6.17 1.29
N SER A 157 1.27 -7.13 1.67
CA SER A 157 1.52 -8.01 2.82
C SER A 157 1.82 -7.22 4.12
N VAL A 158 1.19 -6.05 4.25
CA VAL A 158 1.31 -5.18 5.43
C VAL A 158 0.31 -5.63 6.48
N GLU A 159 0.72 -5.66 7.75
CA GLU A 159 -0.21 -5.83 8.86
C GLU A 159 -0.78 -4.47 9.25
N VAL A 160 -2.07 -4.27 8.98
CA VAL A 160 -2.78 -3.00 9.16
C VAL A 160 -4.28 -3.29 9.24
N ASP A 161 -5.02 -2.62 10.12
CA ASP A 161 -6.48 -2.79 10.22
C ASP A 161 -7.26 -1.90 9.24
N ASP A 162 -8.52 -2.28 8.99
CA ASP A 162 -9.45 -1.57 8.10
C ASP A 162 -9.58 -0.08 8.43
N LEU A 163 -9.66 0.26 9.72
CA LEU A 163 -9.82 1.63 10.19
C LEU A 163 -8.58 2.47 9.85
N THR A 164 -7.40 1.89 10.00
CA THR A 164 -6.12 2.51 9.70
C THR A 164 -5.98 2.76 8.19
N VAL A 165 -6.35 1.80 7.34
CA VAL A 165 -6.38 1.99 5.89
C VAL A 165 -7.35 3.11 5.51
N LYS A 166 -8.58 3.09 6.04
CA LYS A 166 -9.57 4.15 5.82
C LYS A 166 -9.02 5.53 6.19
N LYS A 167 -8.40 5.64 7.37
CA LYS A 167 -7.77 6.89 7.84
C LYS A 167 -6.70 7.37 6.87
N ILE A 168 -5.78 6.51 6.43
CA ILE A 168 -4.73 6.88 5.46
C ILE A 168 -5.36 7.46 4.19
N LEU A 169 -6.36 6.76 3.63
CA LEU A 169 -7.01 7.17 2.39
C LEU A 169 -7.74 8.52 2.53
N CYS A 170 -8.38 8.79 3.66
CA CYS A 170 -9.03 10.09 3.92
C CYS A 170 -8.05 11.28 3.86
N PHE A 171 -6.77 11.08 4.16
CA PHE A 171 -5.77 12.14 4.15
C PHE A 171 -5.03 12.31 2.81
N CYS A 172 -5.34 11.48 1.81
CA CYS A 172 -4.65 11.49 0.51
C CYS A 172 -5.53 12.11 -0.58
N ALA A 173 -5.82 13.41 -0.49
CA ALA A 173 -6.72 14.10 -1.43
C ALA A 173 -6.22 14.12 -2.89
N LEU A 174 -4.91 13.90 -3.10
CA LEU A 174 -4.28 13.82 -4.42
C LEU A 174 -4.05 12.39 -4.92
N LEU A 175 -4.57 11.37 -4.23
CA LEU A 175 -4.32 9.98 -4.57
C LEU A 175 -4.91 9.65 -5.94
N GLU A 176 -4.06 9.16 -6.84
CA GLU A 176 -4.37 8.75 -8.22
C GLU A 176 -4.35 7.22 -8.37
N GLU A 177 -3.46 6.55 -7.63
CA GLU A 177 -3.32 5.09 -7.66
C GLU A 177 -3.29 4.49 -6.25
N PHE A 178 -4.14 3.50 -6.01
CA PHE A 178 -4.15 2.73 -4.78
C PHE A 178 -3.98 1.23 -5.06
N THR A 179 -3.01 0.61 -4.38
CA THR A 179 -2.84 -0.84 -4.39
C THR A 179 -2.84 -1.36 -2.96
N GLN A 180 -3.72 -2.32 -2.68
CA GLN A 180 -3.68 -3.15 -1.48
C GLN A 180 -3.61 -4.62 -1.90
N SER A 181 -2.64 -5.36 -1.38
CA SER A 181 -2.53 -6.78 -1.70
C SER A 181 -2.12 -7.59 -0.49
N TRP A 182 -2.97 -8.55 -0.11
CA TRP A 182 -2.67 -9.53 0.95
C TRP A 182 -2.33 -8.89 2.29
N CYS A 183 -2.89 -7.71 2.57
CA CYS A 183 -2.71 -7.05 3.86
C CYS A 183 -3.47 -7.81 4.96
N MET A 184 -2.82 -8.01 6.10
CA MET A 184 -3.40 -8.74 7.22
C MET A 184 -4.21 -7.80 8.09
N LYS A 185 -5.42 -8.22 8.49
CA LYS A 185 -6.40 -7.43 9.25
C LYS A 185 -7.07 -6.28 8.48
N ALA A 186 -6.68 -6.06 7.21
CA ALA A 186 -7.30 -5.13 6.29
C ALA A 186 -8.15 -5.90 5.27
N GLU A 187 -9.29 -6.39 5.74
CA GLU A 187 -10.21 -7.24 4.99
C GLU A 187 -11.37 -6.45 4.39
N PHE A 188 -11.70 -5.29 4.96
CA PHE A 188 -12.69 -4.34 4.46
C PHE A 188 -12.02 -3.03 4.00
N VAL A 189 -12.09 -2.77 2.69
CA VAL A 189 -11.52 -1.54 2.10
C VAL A 189 -12.63 -0.53 1.86
N HIS A 190 -12.63 0.56 2.63
CA HIS A 190 -13.54 1.67 2.43
C HIS A 190 -12.81 2.92 1.92
N ILE A 191 -13.10 3.28 0.66
CA ILE A 191 -12.67 4.52 0.02
C ILE A 191 -13.85 5.48 0.10
N GLY A 192 -13.85 6.40 1.08
CA GLY A 192 -15.01 7.23 1.39
C GLY A 192 -15.17 8.49 0.54
N TYR A 193 -14.09 9.05 -0.01
CA TYR A 193 -14.13 10.11 -1.02
C TYR A 193 -12.73 10.30 -1.61
N ALA A 194 -12.52 9.85 -2.85
CA ALA A 194 -11.22 9.95 -3.52
C ALA A 194 -11.38 10.58 -4.92
N PRO A 195 -11.42 11.92 -5.01
CA PRO A 195 -11.79 12.61 -6.24
C PRO A 195 -10.73 12.54 -7.34
N LYS A 196 -9.49 12.14 -7.05
CA LYS A 196 -8.43 11.99 -8.06
C LYS A 196 -8.06 10.55 -8.36
N LEU A 197 -8.69 9.59 -7.67
CA LEU A 197 -8.32 8.18 -7.78
C LEU A 197 -8.78 7.65 -9.12
N LYS A 198 -7.81 7.25 -9.95
CA LYS A 198 -8.00 6.69 -11.29
C LYS A 198 -7.86 5.18 -11.31
N LYS A 199 -7.03 4.62 -10.42
CA LYS A 199 -6.74 3.18 -10.41
C LYS A 199 -6.74 2.59 -9.02
N ALA A 200 -7.44 1.47 -8.87
CA ALA A 200 -7.47 0.68 -7.65
C ALA A 200 -7.18 -0.81 -7.93
N ILE A 201 -6.21 -1.38 -7.21
CA ILE A 201 -5.89 -2.82 -7.25
C ILE A 201 -6.03 -3.38 -5.84
N LEU A 202 -7.00 -4.26 -5.64
CA LEU A 202 -7.36 -4.81 -4.32
C LEU A 202 -7.27 -6.34 -4.37
N ASN A 203 -6.32 -6.93 -3.65
CA ASN A 203 -6.19 -8.40 -3.53
C ASN A 203 -6.34 -8.85 -2.07
N GLY A 204 -7.03 -9.96 -1.89
CA GLY A 204 -7.24 -10.58 -0.58
C GLY A 204 -8.28 -9.87 0.27
N VAL A 205 -9.14 -9.05 -0.35
CA VAL A 205 -10.21 -8.33 0.35
C VAL A 205 -11.45 -9.20 0.50
N LYS A 206 -12.21 -8.98 1.58
CA LYS A 206 -13.49 -9.62 1.86
C LYS A 206 -14.67 -8.73 1.49
N ARG A 207 -14.51 -7.42 1.71
CA ARG A 207 -15.51 -6.40 1.45
C ARG A 207 -14.81 -5.14 0.95
N ILE A 208 -15.49 -4.37 0.12
CA ILE A 208 -15.07 -3.08 -0.39
C ILE A 208 -16.23 -2.08 -0.30
N LYS A 209 -15.95 -0.79 -0.35
CA LYS A 209 -16.93 0.28 -0.57
C LYS A 209 -16.16 1.45 -1.19
N ILE A 210 -16.55 1.92 -2.36
CA ILE A 210 -15.73 2.86 -3.14
C ILE A 210 -16.53 4.08 -3.61
N GLU A 211 -16.17 5.24 -3.06
CA GLU A 211 -16.68 6.55 -3.45
C GLU A 211 -15.54 7.32 -4.13
N ALA A 212 -15.31 7.04 -5.42
CA ALA A 212 -14.24 7.60 -6.25
C ALA A 212 -14.77 8.00 -7.63
N PRO A 213 -15.18 9.26 -7.84
CA PRO A 213 -15.92 9.69 -9.04
C PRO A 213 -15.11 9.65 -10.36
N ASN A 214 -13.78 9.57 -10.27
CA ASN A 214 -12.87 9.57 -11.42
C ASN A 214 -12.11 8.24 -11.56
N LEU A 215 -12.64 7.14 -11.00
CA LEU A 215 -12.02 5.82 -11.07
C LEU A 215 -12.19 5.23 -12.49
N GLU A 216 -11.07 4.97 -13.15
CA GLU A 216 -10.96 4.46 -14.53
C GLU A 216 -10.74 2.93 -14.52
N GLU A 217 -9.86 2.45 -13.62
CA GLU A 217 -9.44 1.05 -13.52
C GLU A 217 -9.71 0.47 -12.12
N LEU A 218 -10.42 -0.66 -12.06
CA LEU A 218 -10.61 -1.44 -10.83
C LEU A 218 -10.27 -2.92 -11.05
N TYR A 219 -9.25 -3.39 -10.33
CA TYR A 219 -8.91 -4.80 -10.22
C TYR A 219 -9.21 -5.28 -8.80
N CYS A 220 -10.02 -6.32 -8.65
CA CYS A 220 -10.34 -6.90 -7.35
C CYS A 220 -10.23 -8.43 -7.35
N ARG A 221 -9.53 -8.97 -6.35
CA ARG A 221 -9.41 -10.42 -6.10
C ARG A 221 -9.75 -10.73 -4.65
N GLY A 222 -10.72 -11.62 -4.45
CA GLY A 222 -11.12 -12.08 -3.13
C GLY A 222 -10.03 -12.86 -2.39
N HIS A 223 -10.20 -13.00 -1.07
CA HIS A 223 -9.32 -13.84 -0.24
C HIS A 223 -9.56 -15.34 -0.54
N PRO A 224 -8.52 -16.17 -0.75
CA PRO A 224 -8.65 -17.55 -1.22
C PRO A 224 -9.29 -18.49 -0.19
N THR A 225 -9.26 -18.13 1.10
CA THR A 225 -9.95 -18.91 2.15
C THR A 225 -11.45 -18.61 2.22
N ILE A 226 -11.95 -17.67 1.42
CA ILE A 226 -13.37 -17.36 1.31
C ILE A 226 -13.88 -18.08 0.08
N ILE A 227 -14.40 -19.28 0.32
CA ILE A 227 -15.24 -19.98 -0.65
C ILE A 227 -16.59 -19.24 -0.64
N GLY A 228 -16.67 -18.17 -1.43
CA GLY A 228 -17.89 -17.43 -1.69
C GLY A 228 -18.16 -16.25 -0.74
N ARG A 229 -18.62 -15.16 -1.37
CA ARG A 229 -19.33 -13.98 -0.82
C ARG A 229 -18.48 -12.71 -0.69
N LEU A 230 -18.68 -11.81 -1.64
CA LEU A 230 -18.66 -10.37 -1.40
C LEU A 230 -20.14 -9.94 -1.38
N ASP A 231 -20.62 -9.33 -0.30
CA ASP A 231 -22.01 -8.84 -0.26
C ASP A 231 -22.27 -7.90 -1.47
N SER A 232 -23.45 -7.89 -2.07
CA SER A 232 -23.74 -6.90 -3.14
C SER A 232 -23.66 -5.46 -2.65
N ASP A 233 -24.02 -5.22 -1.39
CA ASP A 233 -23.83 -3.94 -0.69
C ASP A 233 -22.34 -3.56 -0.55
N SER A 234 -21.44 -4.51 -0.82
CA SER A 234 -20.00 -4.32 -0.90
C SER A 234 -19.56 -3.64 -2.20
N PHE A 235 -20.45 -3.35 -3.15
CA PHE A 235 -20.10 -2.62 -4.37
C PHE A 235 -21.01 -1.40 -4.53
N ALA A 236 -20.89 -0.44 -3.63
CA ALA A 236 -21.39 0.91 -3.90
C ALA A 236 -20.30 1.70 -4.66
N CYS A 237 -20.48 1.88 -5.98
CA CYS A 237 -19.76 2.85 -6.81
C CYS A 237 -20.81 3.81 -7.38
N SER A 238 -20.95 5.00 -6.81
CA SER A 238 -22.11 5.87 -7.06
C SER A 238 -21.98 6.83 -8.23
N ASN A 239 -20.82 6.97 -8.89
CA ASN A 239 -20.67 7.95 -9.98
C ASN A 239 -19.56 7.54 -10.96
N VAL A 240 -19.91 7.22 -12.21
CA VAL A 240 -18.93 6.98 -13.28
C VAL A 240 -19.46 7.51 -14.62
N LYS A 241 -18.68 8.34 -15.32
CA LYS A 241 -19.00 8.87 -16.67
C LYS A 241 -18.54 7.88 -17.75
N LYS A 242 -19.39 7.69 -18.78
CA LYS A 242 -19.18 6.84 -19.97
C LYS A 242 -17.77 6.96 -20.54
N ASN A 243 -17.08 5.82 -20.71
CA ASN A 243 -16.19 5.54 -21.84
C ASN A 243 -16.15 4.03 -22.09
N GLU A 244 -16.25 3.64 -23.35
CA GLU A 244 -16.42 2.26 -23.83
C GLU A 244 -15.05 1.64 -24.12
N HIS A 245 -14.71 0.49 -23.52
CA HIS A 245 -13.96 -0.63 -24.12
C HIS A 245 -13.92 -1.79 -23.10
N LYS A 246 -14.53 -2.94 -23.42
CA LYS A 246 -14.83 -4.04 -22.47
C LYS A 246 -13.72 -5.11 -22.41
N GLU A 247 -13.44 -5.61 -21.20
CA GLU A 247 -13.20 -7.05 -20.97
C GLU A 247 -13.42 -7.43 -19.49
N ILE A 248 -14.26 -8.44 -19.25
CA ILE A 248 -14.61 -9.06 -17.95
C ILE A 248 -14.29 -10.55 -18.08
N SER A 249 -13.66 -11.18 -17.07
CA SER A 249 -13.57 -12.65 -17.06
C SER A 249 -13.83 -13.26 -15.69
N PHE A 250 -14.75 -14.24 -15.71
CA PHE A 250 -15.09 -15.19 -14.65
C PHE A 250 -14.74 -16.60 -15.15
N THR A 251 -14.40 -17.53 -14.26
CA THR A 251 -14.40 -18.99 -14.51
C THR A 251 -14.63 -19.74 -13.19
N SER A 252 -15.24 -20.94 -13.11
CA SER A 252 -15.74 -21.90 -14.12
C SER A 252 -17.10 -22.51 -13.78
N GLU A 253 -17.79 -22.07 -12.72
CA GLU A 253 -19.08 -22.68 -12.33
C GLU A 253 -20.19 -21.62 -12.35
N GLU A 254 -20.26 -20.92 -13.48
CA GLU A 254 -21.13 -19.79 -13.76
C GLU A 254 -22.52 -19.87 -13.10
N LEU A 255 -22.90 -18.76 -12.46
CA LEU A 255 -24.21 -18.14 -12.62
C LEU A 255 -25.41 -19.07 -12.42
N SER A 256 -25.54 -19.70 -11.26
CA SER A 256 -26.85 -20.23 -10.88
C SER A 256 -27.74 -19.12 -10.31
N ARG A 257 -28.33 -18.37 -11.26
CA ARG A 257 -29.60 -17.61 -11.23
C ARG A 257 -29.58 -16.11 -10.87
N ASP A 258 -30.00 -15.35 -11.89
CA ASP A 258 -30.65 -14.02 -11.97
C ASP A 258 -30.12 -12.85 -11.11
N LEU A 259 -29.49 -11.88 -11.78
CA LEU A 259 -28.99 -10.62 -11.21
C LEU A 259 -29.83 -9.42 -11.69
N PRO A 260 -30.37 -8.57 -10.80
CA PRO A 260 -30.37 -7.12 -11.00
C PRO A 260 -29.05 -6.53 -10.47
N ILE A 261 -28.11 -6.26 -11.37
CA ILE A 261 -26.91 -5.47 -11.09
C ILE A 261 -27.38 -4.00 -10.99
N PRO A 262 -27.11 -3.22 -9.91
CA PRO A 262 -27.22 -1.76 -10.01
C PRO A 262 -26.30 -1.30 -11.16
N PRO A 263 -26.55 -0.19 -11.87
CA PRO A 263 -25.86 0.06 -13.13
C PRO A 263 -24.35 0.22 -12.93
N VAL A 264 -23.59 -0.88 -13.06
CA VAL A 264 -22.13 -0.93 -13.22
C VAL A 264 -21.81 -0.52 -14.67
N ALA A 265 -22.44 0.56 -15.11
CA ALA A 265 -22.12 1.18 -16.37
C ALA A 265 -20.89 2.05 -16.13
N ASN A 266 -19.83 1.83 -16.92
CA ASN A 266 -18.72 2.77 -17.17
C ASN A 266 -17.34 2.51 -16.53
N PHE A 267 -16.95 1.27 -16.21
CA PHE A 267 -15.51 0.98 -16.02
C PHE A 267 -14.81 0.83 -17.39
N GLU A 268 -13.65 1.47 -17.56
CA GLU A 268 -12.77 1.18 -18.71
C GLU A 268 -12.20 -0.23 -18.57
N HIS A 269 -11.80 -0.64 -17.36
CA HIS A 269 -11.34 -2.00 -17.09
C HIS A 269 -11.79 -2.48 -15.71
N LEU A 270 -12.69 -3.49 -15.67
CA LEU A 270 -13.14 -4.17 -14.44
C LEU A 270 -12.76 -5.65 -14.48
N LYS A 271 -11.93 -6.09 -13.53
CA LYS A 271 -11.57 -7.51 -13.37
C LYS A 271 -11.86 -8.00 -11.96
N LEU A 272 -12.73 -9.01 -11.84
CA LEU A 272 -13.14 -9.61 -10.58
C LEU A 272 -12.77 -11.09 -10.57
N TYR A 273 -11.98 -11.52 -9.58
CA TYR A 273 -11.59 -12.92 -9.41
C TYR A 273 -12.04 -13.45 -8.04
N ASN A 274 -12.68 -14.62 -8.01
CA ASN A 274 -13.21 -15.27 -6.80
C ASN A 274 -14.21 -14.39 -6.03
N VAL A 275 -15.15 -13.78 -6.75
CA VAL A 275 -16.19 -12.88 -6.23
C VAL A 275 -17.57 -13.47 -6.53
N ARG A 276 -18.41 -13.72 -5.51
CA ARG A 276 -19.85 -13.98 -5.69
C ARG A 276 -20.61 -12.71 -5.31
N VAL A 277 -21.42 -12.16 -6.21
CA VAL A 277 -22.32 -11.00 -5.99
C VAL A 277 -23.74 -11.53 -5.74
N GLN A 278 -24.45 -11.02 -4.73
CA GLN A 278 -25.80 -11.48 -4.38
C GLN A 278 -26.79 -10.33 -4.34
N THR A 279 -27.76 -10.24 -5.23
CA THR A 279 -28.63 -9.06 -5.37
C THR A 279 -29.55 -8.78 -4.19
N MET A 280 -29.79 -7.49 -3.86
CA MET A 280 -30.90 -7.09 -2.98
C MET A 280 -32.23 -7.43 -3.67
N GLN A 281 -33.02 -8.31 -3.07
CA GLN A 281 -34.47 -8.27 -3.20
C GLN A 281 -34.98 -7.24 -2.21
N ASP A 282 -35.71 -6.23 -2.71
CA ASP A 282 -36.82 -5.52 -2.07
C ASP A 282 -36.84 -4.05 -2.53
N TYR A 283 -37.77 -3.71 -3.44
CA TYR A 283 -38.48 -2.42 -3.52
C TYR A 283 -39.58 -2.53 -4.59
N THR A 284 -40.68 -3.20 -4.24
CA THR A 284 -41.98 -3.12 -4.95
C THR A 284 -43.08 -2.73 -3.96
N ALA A 285 -42.89 -1.59 -3.30
CA ALA A 285 -43.96 -0.90 -2.58
C ALA A 285 -43.67 0.60 -2.60
N LEU A 286 -44.12 1.27 -3.66
CA LEU A 286 -44.37 2.72 -3.80
C LEU A 286 -44.20 3.09 -5.28
N LEU A 287 -45.19 2.74 -6.09
CA LEU A 287 -45.62 3.45 -7.32
C LEU A 287 -46.77 2.67 -7.95
N ASP A 288 -47.87 2.51 -7.21
CA ASP A 288 -49.20 2.31 -7.79
C ASP A 288 -50.14 3.27 -7.09
N GLY A 289 -50.11 4.50 -7.57
CA GLY A 289 -51.13 5.51 -7.32
C GLY A 289 -51.61 6.01 -8.67
N SER A 290 -52.57 5.31 -9.29
CA SER A 290 -53.64 5.88 -10.14
C SER A 290 -54.58 4.79 -10.66
N LEU A 291 -55.61 4.46 -9.88
CA LEU A 291 -57.04 4.60 -10.23
C LEU A 291 -57.91 4.16 -9.03
#